data_AF-A0A4U5NJM7-F1
#
_entry.id   AF-A0A4U5NJM7-F1
#
_cell.length_a   1.000
_cell.length_b   1.000
_cell.length_c   1.000
_cell.angle_alpha   90.00
_cell.angle_beta   90.00
_cell.angle_gamma   90.00
#
_symmetry.space_group_name_H-M   'P 1'
#
loop_
_entity.id
_entity.type
_entity.pdbx_description
1 polymer ?
#
loop_
_entity_poly.entity_id
_entity_poly.type
_entity_poly.pdbx_seq_one_letter_code
_entity_poly.pdbx_strand_id
1 'polypeptide(L)'
;MAQAVEDWYKQMPIITRSYVTAAVVTTIGCSLDIITPSNLYLHPGLVMKKYEFWRLVTNFLYFRKMDLDFMFHMFFLARYCKLLEENSFRGRTADFFYMLLFGATVLTSIVIVGGNIPYLSESFAKIMFLSNSLTFMMVYVWSKQNPFIHMSFLGIFTFTAAYLPWVLLGFSVLVGASAWVDLLGMIAGHAYYFLEDVYPRMTGRRPLRTPGFIKSMFADEAVVVARPVNVRFAPPPADELHLH
;
A
#
# COMPACT_ATOMS: atom_id res chain seq x y z
N MET A 1 -3.36 9.07 -29.25
CA MET A 1 -3.83 9.00 -27.85
C MET A 1 -3.63 7.60 -27.24
N ALA A 2 -4.00 6.51 -27.92
CA ALA A 2 -3.77 5.15 -27.41
C ALA A 2 -2.29 4.81 -27.12
N GLN A 3 -1.36 5.21 -28.00
CA GLN A 3 0.08 5.00 -27.80
C GLN A 3 0.62 5.66 -26.52
N ALA A 4 0.18 6.88 -26.19
CA ALA A 4 0.63 7.57 -24.99
C ALA A 4 0.18 6.85 -23.69
N VAL A 5 -1.02 6.25 -23.71
CA VAL A 5 -1.53 5.45 -22.58
C VAL A 5 -0.80 4.12 -22.50
N GLU A 6 -0.52 3.50 -23.64
CA GLU A 6 0.24 2.25 -23.71
C GLU A 6 1.68 2.42 -23.21
N ASP A 7 2.35 3.49 -23.63
CA ASP A 7 3.70 3.82 -23.17
C ASP A 7 3.71 4.15 -21.67
N TRP A 8 2.73 4.92 -21.18
CA TRP A 8 2.56 5.19 -19.76
C TRP A 8 2.34 3.91 -18.94
N TYR A 9 1.53 2.98 -19.44
CA TYR A 9 1.24 1.70 -18.80
C TYR A 9 2.45 0.75 -18.82
N LYS A 10 3.21 0.72 -19.93
CA LYS A 10 4.45 -0.06 -20.05
C LYS A 10 5.57 0.48 -19.16
N GLN A 11 5.59 1.78 -18.90
CA GLN A 11 6.52 2.41 -17.97
C GLN A 11 6.19 2.15 -16.50
N MET A 12 5.02 1.57 -16.19
CA MET A 12 4.71 1.23 -14.80
C MET A 12 5.46 -0.02 -14.35
N PRO A 13 5.97 -0.03 -13.11
CA PRO A 13 6.56 -1.21 -12.52
C PRO A 13 5.50 -2.30 -12.29
N ILE A 14 5.96 -3.55 -12.21
CA ILE A 14 5.12 -4.75 -12.38
C ILE A 14 4.01 -4.83 -11.34
N ILE A 15 4.31 -4.54 -10.07
CA ILE A 15 3.32 -4.66 -8.98
C ILE A 15 2.27 -3.57 -9.12
N THR A 16 2.69 -2.31 -9.28
CA THR A 16 1.78 -1.17 -9.51
C THR A 16 0.86 -1.43 -10.69
N ARG A 17 1.41 -1.90 -11.81
CA ARG A 17 0.64 -2.22 -13.01
C ARG A 17 -0.41 -3.29 -12.75
N SER A 18 0.00 -4.39 -12.11
CA SER A 18 -0.91 -5.49 -11.77
C SER A 18 -2.02 -5.05 -10.82
N TYR A 19 -1.69 -4.21 -9.83
CA TYR A 19 -2.64 -3.71 -8.84
C TYR A 19 -3.68 -2.78 -9.46
N VAL A 20 -3.24 -1.80 -10.27
CA VAL A 20 -4.14 -0.87 -10.96
C VAL A 20 -5.03 -1.63 -11.95
N THR A 21 -4.48 -2.57 -12.73
CA THR A 21 -5.28 -3.39 -13.64
C THR A 21 -6.29 -4.24 -12.91
N ALA A 22 -5.89 -4.93 -11.83
CA ALA A 22 -6.80 -5.72 -11.01
C ALA A 22 -7.92 -4.85 -10.42
N ALA A 23 -7.60 -3.64 -9.96
CA ALA A 23 -8.60 -2.73 -9.40
C ALA A 23 -9.61 -2.24 -10.45
N VAL A 24 -9.14 -1.88 -11.64
CA VAL A 24 -10.01 -1.46 -12.76
C VAL A 24 -10.88 -2.62 -13.25
N VAL A 25 -10.28 -3.80 -13.46
CA VAL A 25 -11.01 -5.00 -13.90
C VAL A 25 -12.08 -5.41 -12.89
N THR A 26 -11.75 -5.40 -11.59
CA THR A 26 -12.72 -5.75 -10.53
C THR A 26 -13.86 -4.74 -10.48
N THR A 27 -13.56 -3.45 -10.65
CA THR A 27 -14.57 -2.38 -10.65
C THR A 27 -15.50 -2.48 -11.87
N ILE A 28 -14.95 -2.73 -13.06
CA ILE A 28 -15.73 -2.97 -14.29
C ILE A 28 -16.57 -4.24 -14.17
N GLY A 29 -15.98 -5.33 -13.63
CA GLY A 29 -16.68 -6.60 -13.46
C GLY A 29 -17.92 -6.51 -12.58
N CYS A 30 -17.89 -5.69 -11.52
CA CYS A 30 -19.10 -5.44 -10.73
C CYS A 30 -20.03 -4.42 -11.40
N SER A 31 -19.50 -3.46 -12.16
CA SER A 31 -20.33 -2.52 -12.93
C SER A 31 -21.14 -3.18 -14.04
N LEU A 32 -20.68 -4.33 -14.54
CA LEU A 32 -21.38 -5.17 -15.51
C LEU A 32 -22.29 -6.21 -14.86
N ASP A 33 -22.49 -6.16 -13.52
CA ASP A 33 -23.24 -7.12 -12.71
C ASP A 33 -22.78 -8.60 -12.86
N ILE A 34 -21.59 -8.84 -13.41
CA ILE A 34 -20.98 -10.18 -13.52
C ILE A 34 -20.63 -10.70 -12.11
N ILE A 35 -20.28 -9.79 -11.20
CA ILE A 35 -19.97 -10.08 -9.79
C ILE A 35 -20.91 -9.26 -8.92
N THR A 36 -21.73 -9.92 -8.10
CA THR A 36 -22.67 -9.24 -7.20
C THR A 36 -21.90 -8.49 -6.11
N PRO A 37 -22.12 -7.17 -5.91
CA PRO A 37 -21.43 -6.37 -4.88
C PRO A 37 -21.60 -6.91 -3.45
N SER A 38 -22.68 -7.66 -3.19
CA SER A 38 -22.94 -8.34 -1.91
C SER A 38 -21.93 -9.46 -1.59
N ASN A 39 -21.27 -10.04 -2.60
CA ASN A 39 -20.22 -11.04 -2.42
C ASN A 39 -18.83 -10.45 -2.14
N LEU A 40 -18.64 -9.13 -2.28
CA LEU A 40 -17.38 -8.44 -1.97
C LEU A 40 -17.40 -7.69 -0.64
N TYR A 41 -18.57 -7.56 -0.01
CA TYR A 41 -18.69 -6.90 1.28
C TYR A 41 -18.00 -7.73 2.37
N LEU A 42 -17.12 -7.07 3.13
CA LEU A 42 -16.39 -7.69 4.22
C LEU A 42 -17.28 -7.71 5.46
N HIS A 43 -18.04 -8.79 5.65
CA HIS A 43 -18.82 -8.98 6.86
C HIS A 43 -17.97 -9.70 7.91
N PRO A 44 -17.63 -9.06 9.06
CA PRO A 44 -16.72 -9.63 10.06
C PRO A 44 -17.19 -11.00 10.57
N GLY A 45 -18.51 -11.17 10.72
CA GLY A 45 -19.12 -12.42 11.16
C GLY A 45 -19.03 -13.58 10.15
N LEU A 46 -18.90 -13.31 8.85
CA LEU A 46 -18.75 -14.36 7.82
C LEU A 46 -17.28 -14.73 7.60
N VAL A 47 -16.36 -13.76 7.68
CA VAL A 47 -14.92 -14.02 7.58
C VAL A 47 -14.45 -14.93 8.73
N MET A 48 -14.88 -14.64 9.96
CA MET A 48 -14.46 -15.41 11.15
C MET A 48 -15.15 -16.77 11.26
N LYS A 49 -16.40 -16.92 10.78
CA LYS A 49 -17.14 -18.20 10.87
C LYS A 49 -17.00 -19.10 9.64
N LYS A 50 -16.69 -18.56 8.46
CA LYS A 50 -16.64 -19.32 7.19
C LYS A 50 -15.28 -19.30 6.47
N TYR A 51 -14.25 -18.64 7.00
CA TYR A 51 -12.90 -18.61 6.42
C TYR A 51 -12.84 -18.21 4.93
N GLU A 52 -13.65 -17.24 4.51
CA GLU A 52 -13.69 -16.78 3.12
C GLU A 52 -12.54 -15.80 2.82
N PHE A 53 -11.30 -16.31 2.78
CA PHE A 53 -10.08 -15.50 2.58
C PHE A 53 -10.06 -14.71 1.26
N TRP A 54 -10.78 -15.18 0.23
CA TRP A 54 -10.88 -14.48 -1.04
C TRP A 54 -11.55 -13.12 -0.89
N ARG A 55 -12.52 -12.97 0.04
CA ARG A 55 -13.20 -11.69 0.29
C ARG A 55 -12.27 -10.63 0.84
N LEU A 56 -11.24 -11.05 1.60
CA LEU A 56 -10.23 -10.14 2.12
C LEU A 56 -9.48 -9.48 0.97
N VAL A 57 -9.03 -10.27 -0.02
CA VAL A 57 -8.25 -9.75 -1.16
C VAL A 57 -9.13 -8.95 -2.12
N THR A 58 -10.32 -9.43 -2.45
CA THR A 58 -11.21 -8.74 -3.41
C THR A 58 -11.73 -7.41 -2.88
N ASN A 59 -11.86 -7.25 -1.56
CA ASN A 59 -12.31 -6.00 -0.94
C ASN A 59 -11.30 -4.84 -1.12
N PHE A 60 -10.00 -5.13 -1.18
CA PHE A 60 -8.97 -4.12 -1.46
C PHE A 60 -8.91 -3.70 -2.93
N LEU A 61 -9.35 -4.57 -3.84
CA LEU A 61 -9.32 -4.32 -5.28
C LEU A 61 -10.57 -3.59 -5.79
N TYR A 62 -11.69 -3.68 -5.08
CA TYR A 62 -12.93 -3.08 -5.52
C TYR A 62 -13.17 -1.68 -4.96
N PHE A 63 -13.41 -0.73 -5.85
CA PHE A 63 -13.77 0.64 -5.51
C PHE A 63 -15.25 0.89 -5.86
N ARG A 64 -16.11 0.68 -4.86
CA ARG A 64 -17.58 0.86 -4.81
C ARG A 64 -18.33 1.29 -6.07
N LYS A 65 -18.13 2.53 -6.52
CA LYS A 65 -18.88 3.19 -7.60
C LYS A 65 -17.91 3.99 -8.45
N MET A 66 -18.09 3.96 -9.77
CA MET A 66 -17.40 4.87 -10.67
C MET A 66 -17.98 6.28 -10.50
N ASP A 67 -17.43 7.03 -9.56
CA ASP A 67 -17.71 8.44 -9.31
C ASP A 67 -16.40 9.24 -9.32
N LEU A 68 -16.48 10.57 -9.19
CA LEU A 68 -15.30 11.43 -9.07
C LEU A 68 -14.37 10.97 -7.93
N ASP A 69 -14.95 10.54 -6.80
CA ASP A 69 -14.22 9.95 -5.68
C ASP A 69 -13.29 8.81 -6.13
N PHE A 70 -13.83 7.86 -6.90
CA PHE A 70 -13.07 6.73 -7.43
C PHE A 70 -11.95 7.18 -8.36
N MET A 71 -12.21 8.13 -9.25
CA MET A 71 -11.19 8.62 -10.18
C MET A 71 -9.99 9.22 -9.44
N PHE A 72 -10.24 10.02 -8.40
CA PHE A 72 -9.17 10.61 -7.59
C PHE A 72 -8.42 9.56 -6.78
N HIS A 73 -9.13 8.62 -6.14
CA HIS A 73 -8.50 7.53 -5.40
C HIS A 73 -7.65 6.63 -6.31
N MET A 74 -8.16 6.28 -7.49
CA MET A 74 -7.42 5.51 -8.50
C MET A 74 -6.19 6.28 -9.01
N PHE A 75 -6.32 7.60 -9.21
CA PHE A 75 -5.19 8.44 -9.58
C PHE A 75 -4.11 8.47 -8.50
N PHE A 76 -4.49 8.68 -7.23
CA PHE A 76 -3.54 8.66 -6.11
C PHE A 76 -2.90 7.29 -5.98
N LEU A 77 -3.70 6.23 -6.04
CA LEU A 77 -3.21 4.86 -6.05
C LEU A 77 -2.13 4.65 -7.12
N ALA A 78 -2.45 4.88 -8.40
CA ALA A 78 -1.52 4.67 -9.50
C ALA A 78 -0.24 5.52 -9.34
N ARG A 79 -0.38 6.79 -8.93
CA ARG A 79 0.73 7.71 -8.75
C ARG A 79 1.64 7.31 -7.60
N TYR A 80 1.09 7.03 -6.41
CA TYR A 80 1.89 6.76 -5.22
C TYR A 80 2.41 5.32 -5.18
N CYS A 81 1.69 4.34 -5.72
CA CYS A 81 2.24 3.00 -5.95
C CYS A 81 3.49 3.08 -6.82
N LYS A 82 3.42 3.77 -7.96
CA LYS A 82 4.55 3.97 -8.86
C LYS A 82 5.72 4.65 -8.13
N LEU A 83 5.46 5.75 -7.42
CA LEU A 83 6.49 6.47 -6.68
C LEU A 83 7.14 5.64 -5.56
N LEU A 84 6.37 4.80 -4.87
CA LEU A 84 6.90 3.89 -3.84
C LEU A 84 7.76 2.79 -4.44
N GLU A 85 7.29 2.14 -5.50
CA GLU A 85 8.00 1.03 -6.15
C GLU A 85 9.27 1.51 -6.88
N GLU A 86 9.25 2.68 -7.53
CA GLU A 86 10.40 3.23 -8.26
C GLU A 86 11.41 3.96 -7.38
N ASN A 87 10.96 4.73 -6.37
CA ASN A 87 11.86 5.56 -5.57
C ASN A 87 12.26 4.85 -4.27
N SER A 88 11.28 4.43 -3.47
CA SER A 88 11.52 3.91 -2.12
C SER A 88 11.97 2.44 -2.12
N PHE A 89 11.38 1.63 -2.99
CA PHE A 89 11.59 0.18 -3.08
C PHE A 89 12.27 -0.26 -4.37
N ARG A 90 13.09 0.61 -4.97
CA ARG A 90 13.81 0.32 -6.22
C ARG A 90 14.63 -0.98 -6.12
N GLY A 91 14.31 -1.97 -6.95
CA GLY A 91 14.97 -3.27 -6.94
C GLY A 91 14.62 -4.18 -5.74
N ARG A 92 13.63 -3.79 -4.92
CA ARG A 92 13.12 -4.55 -3.77
C ARG A 92 11.59 -4.68 -3.85
N THR A 93 11.11 -5.15 -4.98
CA THR A 93 9.68 -5.38 -5.27
C THR A 93 9.03 -6.28 -4.21
N ALA A 94 9.76 -7.27 -3.69
CA ALA A 94 9.33 -8.12 -2.57
C ALA A 94 8.99 -7.33 -1.29
N ASP A 95 9.78 -6.31 -0.95
CA ASP A 95 9.57 -5.49 0.24
C ASP A 95 8.32 -4.59 0.05
N PHE A 96 8.10 -4.08 -1.17
CA PHE A 96 6.88 -3.32 -1.52
C PHE A 96 5.62 -4.19 -1.44
N PHE A 97 5.65 -5.40 -2.01
CA PHE A 97 4.52 -6.34 -1.91
C PHE A 97 4.24 -6.71 -0.45
N TYR A 98 5.28 -6.91 0.37
CA TYR A 98 5.11 -7.20 1.79
C TYR A 98 4.51 -6.03 2.56
N MET A 99 4.86 -4.78 2.23
CA MET A 99 4.19 -3.61 2.78
C MET A 99 2.70 -3.58 2.44
N LEU A 100 2.32 -3.91 1.20
CA LEU A 100 0.90 -4.00 0.80
C LEU A 100 0.17 -5.09 1.60
N LEU A 101 0.77 -6.27 1.74
CA LEU A 101 0.22 -7.36 2.55
C LEU A 101 0.10 -6.96 4.02
N PHE A 102 1.12 -6.33 4.60
CA PHE A 102 1.08 -5.84 5.97
C PHE A 102 -0.08 -4.84 6.14
N GLY A 103 -0.20 -3.87 5.24
CA GLY A 103 -1.31 -2.93 5.20
C GLY A 103 -2.67 -3.62 5.18
N ALA A 104 -2.83 -4.58 4.28
CA ALA A 104 -4.05 -5.36 4.16
C ALA A 104 -4.37 -6.13 5.45
N THR A 105 -3.37 -6.77 6.08
CA THR A 105 -3.56 -7.52 7.34
C THR A 105 -3.92 -6.60 8.51
N VAL A 106 -3.28 -5.44 8.64
CA VAL A 106 -3.57 -4.46 9.70
C VAL A 106 -4.96 -3.86 9.53
N LEU A 107 -5.32 -3.44 8.32
CA LEU A 107 -6.65 -2.89 8.06
C LEU A 107 -7.74 -3.94 8.30
N THR A 108 -7.51 -5.18 7.85
CA THR A 108 -8.44 -6.29 8.09
C THR A 108 -8.58 -6.59 9.59
N SER A 109 -7.48 -6.63 10.34
CA SER A 109 -7.52 -6.90 11.77
C SER A 109 -8.25 -5.81 12.55
N ILE A 110 -8.04 -4.53 12.19
CA ILE A 110 -8.77 -3.40 12.78
C ILE A 110 -10.27 -3.53 12.53
N VAL A 111 -10.69 -3.92 11.32
CA VAL A 111 -12.11 -4.08 10.99
C VAL A 111 -12.74 -5.29 11.68
N ILE A 112 -12.01 -6.41 11.78
CA ILE A 112 -12.48 -7.59 12.50
C ILE A 112 -12.63 -7.27 13.99
N VAL A 113 -11.60 -6.71 14.63
CA VAL A 113 -11.65 -6.36 16.05
C VAL A 113 -12.71 -5.29 16.32
N GLY A 114 -12.75 -4.24 15.48
CA GLY A 114 -13.74 -3.17 15.57
C GLY A 114 -15.18 -3.66 15.38
N GLY A 115 -15.41 -4.63 14.51
CA GLY A 115 -16.71 -5.27 14.30
C GLY A 115 -17.18 -6.19 15.43
N ASN A 116 -16.29 -6.62 16.32
CA ASN A 116 -16.66 -7.39 17.52
C ASN A 116 -17.05 -6.50 18.71
N ILE A 117 -16.86 -5.17 18.62
CA ILE A 117 -17.19 -4.23 19.69
C ILE A 117 -18.55 -3.60 19.40
N PRO A 118 -19.60 -3.81 20.23
CA PRO A 118 -20.97 -3.40 19.94
C PRO A 118 -21.14 -1.91 19.62
N TYR A 119 -20.40 -1.03 20.30
CA TYR A 119 -20.49 0.43 20.11
C TYR A 119 -19.77 0.94 18.86
N LEU A 120 -18.78 0.20 18.34
CA LEU A 120 -18.03 0.55 17.14
C LEU A 120 -18.60 -0.17 15.90
N SER A 121 -19.33 -1.26 16.10
CA SER A 121 -19.89 -2.09 15.03
C SER A 121 -20.74 -1.31 14.03
N GLU A 122 -21.52 -0.29 14.45
CA GLU A 122 -22.33 0.50 13.51
C GLU A 122 -21.48 1.39 12.58
N SER A 123 -20.36 1.92 13.09
CA SER A 123 -19.42 2.70 12.30
C SER A 123 -18.59 1.81 11.39
N PHE A 124 -18.20 0.62 11.84
CA PHE A 124 -17.47 -0.36 11.03
C PHE A 124 -18.36 -1.06 10.00
N ALA A 125 -19.65 -1.25 10.26
CA ALA A 125 -20.61 -1.74 9.27
C ALA A 125 -20.80 -0.76 8.10
N LYS A 126 -20.50 0.53 8.29
CA LYS A 126 -20.48 1.51 7.18
C LYS A 126 -19.20 1.45 6.35
N ILE A 127 -18.14 0.80 6.84
CA ILE A 127 -16.89 0.60 6.11
C ILE A 127 -17.09 -0.57 5.15
N MET A 128 -17.48 -0.23 3.91
CA MET A 128 -17.81 -1.25 2.92
C MET A 128 -16.57 -1.77 2.18
N PHE A 129 -15.53 -0.93 2.00
CA PHE A 129 -14.34 -1.23 1.19
C PHE A 129 -13.08 -0.60 1.80
N LEU A 130 -11.99 -1.37 1.85
CA LEU A 130 -10.70 -0.96 2.42
C LEU A 130 -9.70 -0.49 1.36
N SER A 131 -10.08 -0.49 0.09
CA SER A 131 -9.26 -0.03 -1.04
C SER A 131 -8.79 1.42 -0.88
N ASN A 132 -9.69 2.32 -0.46
CA ASN A 132 -9.37 3.71 -0.14
C ASN A 132 -8.39 3.80 1.04
N SER A 133 -8.63 3.05 2.12
CA SER A 133 -7.70 2.98 3.26
C SER A 133 -6.31 2.53 2.85
N LEU A 134 -6.18 1.51 2.01
CA LEU A 134 -4.88 1.03 1.55
C LEU A 134 -4.16 2.08 0.69
N THR A 135 -4.92 2.81 -0.13
CA THR A 135 -4.40 3.96 -0.90
C THR A 135 -3.84 5.03 0.04
N PHE A 136 -4.61 5.43 1.07
CA PHE A 136 -4.17 6.39 2.08
C PHE A 136 -2.97 5.91 2.89
N MET A 137 -2.87 4.61 3.18
CA MET A 137 -1.70 4.02 3.81
C MET A 137 -0.45 4.24 2.95
N MET A 138 -0.51 3.93 1.66
CA MET A 138 0.62 4.11 0.73
C MET A 138 1.05 5.57 0.62
N VAL A 139 0.07 6.44 0.39
CA VAL A 139 0.23 7.90 0.42
C VAL A 139 0.96 8.35 1.69
N TYR A 140 0.52 7.84 2.85
CA TYR A 140 1.10 8.15 4.14
C TYR A 140 2.56 7.69 4.24
N VAL A 141 2.84 6.43 3.94
CA VAL A 141 4.21 5.89 3.99
C VAL A 141 5.13 6.69 3.07
N TRP A 142 4.69 6.96 1.84
CA TRP A 142 5.45 7.73 0.87
C TRP A 142 5.77 9.15 1.37
N SER A 143 4.76 9.83 1.95
CA SER A 143 4.92 11.18 2.50
C SER A 143 5.94 11.26 3.64
N LYS A 144 5.99 10.23 4.49
CA LYS A 144 6.93 10.18 5.62
C LYS A 144 8.35 9.83 5.20
N GLN A 145 8.50 9.06 4.12
CA GLN A 145 9.81 8.77 3.54
C GLN A 145 10.42 9.97 2.81
N ASN A 146 9.58 10.85 2.26
CA ASN A 146 10.02 11.97 1.42
C ASN A 146 9.54 13.35 1.93
N PRO A 147 9.73 13.72 3.21
CA PRO A 147 9.04 14.86 3.83
C PRO A 147 9.42 16.23 3.25
N PHE A 148 10.61 16.34 2.65
CA PHE A 148 11.15 17.60 2.10
C PHE A 148 10.78 17.83 0.62
N ILE A 149 10.12 16.88 -0.03
CA ILE A 149 9.70 17.06 -1.43
C ILE A 149 8.50 18.00 -1.48
N HIS A 150 8.64 19.09 -2.23
CA HIS A 150 7.52 19.98 -2.52
C HIS A 150 6.66 19.39 -3.63
N MET A 151 5.35 19.31 -3.38
CA MET A 151 4.36 18.82 -4.33
C MET A 151 3.27 19.87 -4.55
N SER A 152 2.76 19.92 -5.77
CA SER A 152 1.58 20.72 -6.11
C SER A 152 0.36 19.83 -6.22
N PHE A 153 -0.72 20.18 -5.52
CA PHE A 153 -2.01 19.51 -5.68
C PHE A 153 -2.84 20.23 -6.73
N LEU A 154 -3.18 19.49 -7.80
CA LEU A 154 -3.91 19.99 -8.97
C LEU A 154 -3.29 21.24 -9.63
N GLY A 155 -2.03 21.55 -9.33
CA GLY A 155 -1.35 22.77 -9.79
C GLY A 155 -1.78 24.06 -9.10
N ILE A 156 -2.65 23.99 -8.08
CA ILE A 156 -3.25 25.16 -7.42
C ILE A 156 -2.43 25.58 -6.20
N PHE A 157 -2.08 24.61 -5.34
CA PHE A 157 -1.35 24.87 -4.10
C PHE A 157 -0.12 23.97 -4.00
N THR A 158 1.02 24.56 -3.62
CA THR A 158 2.26 23.85 -3.30
C THR A 158 2.34 23.57 -1.80
N PHE A 159 2.67 22.35 -1.42
CA PHE A 159 2.92 21.97 -0.03
C PHE A 159 4.02 20.91 0.05
N THR A 160 4.53 20.65 1.25
CA THR A 160 5.51 19.57 1.46
C THR A 160 4.81 18.23 1.55
N ALA A 161 5.43 17.18 1.00
CA ALA A 161 4.90 15.83 0.98
C ALA A 161 4.39 15.36 2.35
N ALA A 162 5.00 15.80 3.46
CA ALA A 162 4.56 15.49 4.83
C ALA A 162 3.08 15.84 5.12
N TYR A 163 2.51 16.86 4.48
CA TYR A 163 1.10 17.26 4.62
C TYR A 163 0.16 16.59 3.63
N LEU A 164 0.70 15.82 2.70
CA LEU A 164 -0.05 15.22 1.61
C LEU A 164 -1.24 14.36 2.08
N PRO A 165 -1.10 13.46 3.07
CA PRO A 165 -2.23 12.65 3.53
C PRO A 165 -3.37 13.50 4.09
N TRP A 166 -3.05 14.61 4.76
CA TRP A 166 -4.02 15.54 5.34
C TRP A 166 -4.75 16.34 4.27
N VAL A 167 -4.03 16.81 3.24
CA VAL A 167 -4.65 17.50 2.11
C VAL A 167 -5.57 16.56 1.33
N LEU A 168 -5.12 15.32 1.09
CA LEU A 168 -5.96 14.31 0.43
C LEU A 168 -7.19 13.94 1.26
N LEU A 169 -7.06 13.84 2.58
CA LEU A 169 -8.19 13.60 3.48
C LEU A 169 -9.21 14.73 3.38
N GLY A 170 -8.76 15.99 3.46
CA GLY A 170 -9.64 17.14 3.34
C GLY A 170 -10.37 17.16 1.99
N PHE A 171 -9.66 16.86 0.91
CA PHE A 171 -10.25 16.76 -0.42
C PHE A 171 -11.26 15.61 -0.54
N SER A 172 -10.92 14.43 0.00
CA SER A 172 -11.79 13.26 0.05
C SER A 172 -13.13 13.57 0.74
N VAL A 173 -13.09 14.29 1.86
CA VAL A 173 -14.29 14.75 2.57
C VAL A 173 -15.12 15.72 1.73
N LEU A 174 -14.49 16.64 1.00
CA LEU A 174 -15.18 17.58 0.11
C LEU A 174 -15.89 16.88 -1.05
N VAL A 175 -15.30 15.80 -1.57
CA VAL A 175 -15.89 14.96 -2.63
C VAL A 175 -17.01 14.06 -2.08
N GLY A 176 -17.12 13.93 -0.75
CA GLY A 176 -18.16 13.14 -0.08
C GLY A 176 -17.73 11.71 0.26
N ALA A 177 -16.43 11.42 0.25
CA ALA A 177 -15.92 10.14 0.71
C ALA A 177 -15.90 10.03 2.25
N SER A 178 -15.77 8.80 2.72
CA SER A 178 -15.78 8.50 4.15
C SER A 178 -14.42 8.80 4.78
N ALA A 179 -14.33 9.95 5.47
CA ALA A 179 -13.14 10.34 6.23
C ALA A 179 -12.62 9.23 7.16
N TRP A 180 -13.54 8.44 7.72
CA TRP A 180 -13.21 7.38 8.67
C TRP A 180 -12.39 6.26 8.01
N VAL A 181 -12.74 5.87 6.79
CA VAL A 181 -12.03 4.86 6.01
C VAL A 181 -10.61 5.35 5.68
N ASP A 182 -10.48 6.62 5.32
CA ASP A 182 -9.21 7.23 4.97
C ASP A 182 -8.29 7.39 6.20
N LEU A 183 -8.87 7.78 7.35
CA LEU A 183 -8.19 7.84 8.65
C LEU A 183 -7.61 6.49 9.07
N LEU A 184 -8.37 5.40 8.90
CA LEU A 184 -7.87 4.05 9.17
C LEU A 184 -6.65 3.71 8.31
N GLY A 185 -6.66 4.15 7.04
CA GLY A 185 -5.52 4.05 6.15
C GLY A 185 -4.28 4.75 6.69
N MET A 186 -4.43 5.99 7.17
CA MET A 186 -3.33 6.73 7.78
C MET A 186 -2.82 6.08 9.07
N ILE A 187 -3.71 5.52 9.91
CA ILE A 187 -3.32 4.80 11.12
C ILE A 187 -2.50 3.55 10.77
N ALA A 188 -2.96 2.76 9.80
CA ALA A 188 -2.20 1.60 9.30
C ALA A 188 -0.85 2.02 8.70
N GLY A 189 -0.81 3.14 7.99
CA GLY A 189 0.43 3.69 7.43
C GLY A 189 1.40 4.15 8.51
N HIS A 190 0.88 4.77 9.56
CA HIS A 190 1.67 5.14 10.73
C HIS A 190 2.22 3.92 11.47
N ALA A 191 1.41 2.87 11.65
CA ALA A 191 1.87 1.62 12.25
C ALA A 191 2.99 0.98 11.44
N TYR A 192 2.87 0.95 10.10
CA TYR A 192 3.95 0.47 9.23
C TYR A 192 5.22 1.33 9.35
N TYR A 193 5.09 2.66 9.23
CA TYR A 193 6.22 3.58 9.37
C TYR A 193 6.91 3.44 10.73
N PHE A 194 6.13 3.30 11.82
CA PHE A 194 6.68 3.11 13.15
C PHE A 194 7.46 1.80 13.26
N LEU A 195 6.93 0.70 12.73
CA LEU A 195 7.59 -0.61 12.79
C LEU A 195 8.80 -0.76 11.85
N GLU A 196 8.78 -0.07 10.71
CA GLU A 196 9.85 -0.15 9.69
C GLU A 196 10.95 0.89 9.92
N ASP A 197 10.61 2.12 10.28
CA ASP A 197 11.58 3.21 10.41
C ASP A 197 11.95 3.53 11.85
N VAL A 198 10.97 3.57 12.77
CA VAL A 198 11.20 4.02 14.16
C VAL A 198 11.72 2.88 15.05
N TYR A 199 11.08 1.72 14.98
CA TYR A 199 11.39 0.57 15.81
C TYR A 199 12.83 0.05 15.60
N PRO A 200 13.35 -0.07 14.36
CA PRO A 200 14.72 -0.52 14.16
C PRO A 200 15.76 0.49 14.63
N ARG A 201 15.44 1.80 14.60
CA ARG A 201 16.33 2.85 15.13
C ARG A 201 16.43 2.80 16.66
N MET A 202 15.40 2.35 17.35
CA MET A 202 15.38 2.25 18.82
C MET A 202 15.96 0.92 19.34
N THR A 203 15.67 -0.20 18.66
CA THR A 203 15.96 -1.55 19.21
C THR A 203 16.98 -2.33 18.37
N GLY A 204 17.42 -1.81 17.22
CA GLY A 204 18.37 -2.48 16.31
C GLY A 204 17.82 -3.74 15.62
N ARG A 205 16.59 -4.14 15.92
CA ARG A 205 15.90 -5.30 15.33
C ARG A 205 14.91 -4.81 14.28
N ARG A 206 14.90 -5.47 13.10
CA ARG A 206 13.93 -5.21 12.02
C ARG A 206 12.80 -6.24 12.08
N PRO A 207 11.67 -5.97 12.77
CA PRO A 207 10.58 -6.92 12.91
C PRO A 207 9.87 -7.20 11.57
N LEU A 208 9.86 -6.22 10.67
CA LEU A 208 9.26 -6.31 9.32
C LEU A 208 10.24 -6.87 8.26
N ARG A 209 11.12 -7.80 8.64
CA ARG A 209 12.00 -8.44 7.65
C ARG A 209 11.13 -9.29 6.70
N THR A 210 11.10 -8.89 5.42
CA THR A 210 10.39 -9.62 4.37
C THR A 210 10.72 -11.11 4.43
N PRO A 211 9.71 -11.99 4.64
CA PRO A 211 9.94 -13.41 4.78
C PRO A 211 10.57 -13.97 3.50
N GLY A 212 11.48 -14.93 3.65
CA GLY A 212 12.27 -15.48 2.54
C GLY A 212 11.43 -16.02 1.39
N PHE A 213 10.22 -16.51 1.68
CA PHE A 213 9.26 -16.99 0.67
C PHE A 213 8.80 -15.89 -0.30
N ILE A 214 8.52 -14.69 0.20
CA ILE A 214 8.14 -13.56 -0.67
C ILE A 214 9.35 -13.13 -1.49
N LYS A 215 10.55 -13.12 -0.89
CA LYS A 215 11.77 -12.85 -1.65
C LYS A 215 11.97 -13.88 -2.75
N SER A 216 11.77 -15.18 -2.51
CA SER A 216 11.92 -16.20 -3.56
C SER A 216 10.90 -16.07 -4.68
N MET A 217 9.67 -15.61 -4.41
CA MET A 217 8.67 -15.37 -5.46
C MET A 217 9.05 -14.23 -6.42
N PHE A 218 9.85 -13.26 -5.96
CA PHE A 218 10.30 -12.11 -6.76
C PHE A 218 11.80 -12.16 -7.12
N ALA A 219 12.57 -13.11 -6.58
CA ALA A 219 14.01 -13.25 -6.80
C ALA A 219 14.37 -13.89 -8.14
N ASP A 220 13.40 -14.36 -8.93
CA ASP A 220 13.63 -14.75 -10.32
C ASP A 220 13.96 -13.54 -11.22
N GLU A 221 13.64 -12.30 -10.79
CA GLU A 221 14.30 -11.11 -11.35
C GLU A 221 15.58 -10.84 -10.57
N ALA A 222 16.65 -11.52 -10.99
CA ALA A 222 18.01 -11.20 -10.61
C ALA A 222 18.35 -9.77 -11.06
N VAL A 223 17.97 -8.78 -10.26
CA VAL A 223 18.68 -7.51 -10.24
C VAL A 223 20.08 -7.87 -9.76
N VAL A 224 20.98 -8.03 -10.73
CA VAL A 224 22.42 -8.01 -10.51
C VAL A 224 22.70 -6.68 -9.82
N VAL A 225 22.65 -6.70 -8.49
CA VAL A 225 23.28 -5.67 -7.67
C VAL A 225 24.75 -5.86 -7.98
N ALA A 226 25.24 -5.12 -8.97
CA ALA A 226 26.65 -5.02 -9.26
C ALA A 226 27.32 -4.69 -7.93
N ARG A 227 28.02 -5.68 -7.38
CA ARG A 227 28.80 -5.54 -6.16
C ARG A 227 29.67 -4.31 -6.37
N PRO A 228 29.58 -3.26 -5.55
CA PRO A 228 30.48 -2.12 -5.71
C PRO A 228 31.91 -2.68 -5.64
N VAL A 229 32.67 -2.48 -6.71
CA VAL A 229 34.04 -3.01 -6.92
C VAL A 229 35.04 -2.52 -5.86
N ASN A 230 34.62 -1.63 -4.95
CA ASN A 230 35.43 -1.04 -3.90
C ASN A 230 35.34 -1.77 -2.55
N VAL A 231 35.48 -3.10 -2.55
CA VAL A 231 35.85 -3.86 -1.32
C VAL A 231 37.30 -4.33 -1.41
N ARG A 232 38.19 -3.43 -1.85
CA ARG A 232 39.66 -3.63 -1.77
C ARG A 232 40.26 -3.09 -0.47
N PHE A 233 39.47 -2.41 0.37
CA PHE A 233 39.93 -1.76 1.61
C PHE A 233 39.13 -2.17 2.85
N ALA A 234 38.48 -3.33 2.84
CA ALA A 234 38.03 -3.93 4.09
C ALA A 234 39.27 -4.51 4.80
N PRO A 235 39.57 -4.13 6.06
CA PRO A 235 40.60 -4.81 6.82
C PRO A 235 40.20 -6.29 6.97
N PRO A 236 41.17 -7.22 6.90
CA PRO A 236 40.88 -8.64 7.00
C PRO A 236 40.20 -8.96 8.35
N PRO A 237 39.28 -9.94 8.38
CA PRO A 237 38.64 -10.38 9.62
C PRO A 237 39.71 -10.86 10.62
N ALA A 238 39.49 -10.57 11.90
CA ALA A 238 40.43 -10.78 13.00
C ALA A 238 40.77 -12.26 13.33
N ASP A 239 40.34 -13.21 12.51
CA ASP A 239 40.55 -14.64 12.71
C ASP A 239 41.85 -15.18 12.07
N GLU A 240 42.64 -14.34 11.37
CA GLU A 240 43.95 -14.73 10.81
C GLU A 240 45.17 -14.20 11.60
N LEU A 241 45.00 -13.67 12.81
CA LEU A 241 46.11 -13.19 13.65
C LEU A 241 46.70 -14.26 14.61
N HIS A 242 46.25 -15.51 14.50
CA HIS A 242 46.74 -16.61 15.33
C HIS A 242 46.93 -17.88 14.50
N LEU A 243 47.81 -17.85 13.50
CA LEU A 243 48.49 -19.05 13.01
C LEU A 243 49.71 -18.63 12.17
N HIS A 244 50.88 -18.96 12.72
CA HIS A 244 52.25 -18.85 12.21
C HIS A 244 53.00 -17.54 12.45
#